data_AF-A0A6J8EJD3-F1
#
_entry.id   AF-A0A6J8EJD3-F1
#
_cell.length_a   1.000
_cell.length_b   1.000
_cell.length_c   1.000
_cell.angle_alpha   90.00
_cell.angle_beta   90.00
_cell.angle_gamma   90.00
#
_symmetry.space_group_name_H-M   'P 1'
#
loop_
_entity.id
_entity.type
_entity.pdbx_description
1 polymer ?
#
loop_
_entity_poly.entity_id
_entity_poly.type
_entity_poly.pdbx_seq_one_letter_code
_entity_poly.pdbx_strand_id
1 'polypeptide(L)'
;MTKVTEIISKKTELEPGVESGDGGLYIPGKFQGTNVQCLVDTGANVTILNDKIYDSLSDGNKVVLRPTHTNMKLADGKPLKVRGIGKMNVEIGRTLLTHDVWVADIDEDIDCIVGFDFMKQNTCCIDVANNTMTVNKEQISCAVVNTQGVRCCRVAVSETAVIPPGVEQIIPGKVIDIGNAPECSMLVPSDKFVEKHQLLLSKTVVNSSSNVVPIQVLNATDKSVKVYEKTIETPCEAIIVLNESACSLDSSKEDIPEHLISSLSCLYTNNFSDLVYRIQKLESSKPRVVHYNRLKTVSWRF
;
A
#
# COMPACT_ATOMS: atom_id res chain seq x y z
N MET A 1 44.89 10.04 50.66
CA MET A 1 45.51 9.57 49.41
C MET A 1 44.54 8.56 48.79
N THR A 2 43.62 8.89 47.88
CA THR A 2 43.56 9.88 46.78
C THR A 2 44.02 9.29 45.44
N LYS A 3 43.07 9.17 44.49
CA LYS A 3 43.23 9.15 43.02
C LYS A 3 43.84 7.90 42.32
N VAL A 4 43.53 7.56 41.05
CA VAL A 4 42.31 7.76 40.19
C VAL A 4 42.44 6.99 38.85
N THR A 5 41.28 6.58 38.28
CA THR A 5 40.95 6.25 36.86
C THR A 5 41.75 5.28 35.97
N GLU A 6 40.97 4.35 35.38
CA GLU A 6 40.96 3.96 33.94
C GLU A 6 42.17 3.18 33.37
N ILE A 7 42.13 2.57 32.15
CA ILE A 7 41.16 2.53 31.02
C ILE A 7 41.09 1.05 30.52
N ILE A 8 40.12 0.51 29.74
CA ILE A 8 39.01 1.00 28.91
C ILE A 8 37.79 0.05 29.05
N SER A 9 36.56 0.57 28.95
CA SER A 9 35.36 -0.18 28.50
C SER A 9 34.69 0.63 27.38
N LYS A 10 34.76 0.17 26.13
CA LYS A 10 34.01 0.75 25.00
C LYS A 10 33.08 -0.29 24.41
N LYS A 11 31.94 -0.49 25.09
CA LYS A 11 30.73 -0.97 24.43
C LYS A 11 30.27 0.18 23.55
N THR A 12 30.34 0.02 22.23
CA THR A 12 29.92 1.07 21.30
C THR A 12 28.47 1.40 21.56
N GLU A 13 28.21 2.64 21.98
CA GLU A 13 26.86 3.21 22.01
C GLU A 13 26.41 3.31 20.56
N LEU A 14 25.54 2.38 20.15
CA LEU A 14 24.58 2.70 19.11
C LEU A 14 23.61 3.67 19.77
N GLU A 15 23.75 4.96 19.42
CA GLU A 15 22.67 5.94 19.50
C GLU A 15 21.36 5.23 19.11
N PRO A 16 20.26 5.38 19.88
CA PRO A 16 18.98 4.87 19.44
C PRO A 16 18.64 5.56 18.13
N GLY A 17 18.84 4.85 17.02
CA GLY A 17 18.47 5.32 15.70
C GLY A 17 17.02 5.73 15.78
N VAL A 18 16.73 6.99 15.44
CA VAL A 18 15.37 7.51 15.45
C VAL A 18 14.58 6.68 14.45
N GLU A 19 13.83 5.70 14.95
CA GLU A 19 12.83 4.99 14.17
C GLU A 19 11.79 6.02 13.76
N SER A 20 11.92 6.52 12.53
CA SER A 20 10.89 7.30 11.87
C SER A 20 9.73 6.36 11.56
N GLY A 21 8.96 6.05 12.59
CA GLY A 21 7.69 5.35 12.47
C GLY A 21 6.75 6.25 11.69
N ASP A 22 6.66 6.04 10.38
CA ASP A 22 5.58 6.57 9.56
C ASP A 22 4.28 6.01 10.15
N GLY A 23 3.58 6.84 10.92
CA GLY A 23 2.40 6.45 11.68
C GLY A 23 1.45 7.62 11.78
N GLY A 24 0.21 7.41 11.32
CA GLY A 24 -0.85 8.41 11.45
C GLY A 24 -1.59 8.25 12.77
N LEU A 25 -1.94 9.36 13.41
CA LEU A 25 -2.98 9.37 14.44
C LEU A 25 -4.33 9.41 13.74
N TYR A 26 -5.18 8.42 14.00
CA TYR A 26 -6.54 8.39 13.46
C TYR A 26 -7.57 8.45 14.60
N ILE A 27 -8.68 9.15 14.36
CA ILE A 27 -9.82 9.21 15.28
C ILE A 27 -11.10 8.74 14.60
N PRO A 28 -12.01 8.07 15.32
CA PRO A 28 -13.35 7.82 14.82
C PRO A 28 -14.15 9.13 14.78
N GLY A 29 -14.89 9.35 13.70
CA GLY A 29 -15.83 10.46 13.57
C GLY A 29 -17.09 10.04 12.82
N LYS A 30 -18.07 10.94 12.73
CA LYS A 30 -19.20 10.82 11.81
C LYS A 30 -19.40 12.09 11.00
N PHE A 31 -19.61 11.94 9.71
CA PHE A 31 -19.91 13.04 8.79
C PHE A 31 -21.31 12.79 8.25
N GLN A 32 -22.24 13.72 8.52
CA GLN A 32 -23.66 13.56 8.18
C GLN A 32 -24.27 12.22 8.65
N GLY A 33 -23.83 11.74 9.83
CA GLY A 33 -24.30 10.49 10.44
C GLY A 33 -23.57 9.21 9.98
N THR A 34 -22.76 9.27 8.92
CA THR A 34 -21.96 8.13 8.46
C THR A 34 -20.65 8.06 9.25
N ASN A 35 -20.37 6.91 9.87
CA ASN A 35 -19.10 6.66 10.57
C ASN A 35 -17.93 6.67 9.57
N VAL A 36 -16.82 7.28 9.97
CA VAL A 36 -15.57 7.38 9.19
C VAL A 36 -14.35 7.28 10.11
N GLN A 37 -13.22 6.82 9.58
CA GLN A 37 -11.94 6.90 10.27
C GLN A 37 -11.13 8.09 9.74
N CYS A 38 -10.92 9.11 10.58
CA CYS A 38 -10.28 10.35 10.20
C CYS A 38 -8.78 10.34 10.54
N LEU A 39 -7.90 10.57 9.55
CA LEU A 39 -6.51 10.93 9.79
C LEU A 39 -6.43 12.33 10.41
N VAL A 40 -5.65 12.50 11.48
CA VAL A 40 -5.36 13.80 12.08
C VAL A 40 -4.06 14.33 11.46
N ASP A 41 -4.17 15.31 10.57
CA ASP A 41 -3.04 15.83 9.79
C ASP A 41 -2.87 17.35 10.00
N THR A 42 -1.83 17.73 10.73
CA THR A 42 -1.47 19.15 10.96
C THR A 42 -0.82 19.81 9.73
N GLY A 43 -0.38 19.03 8.73
CA GLY A 43 0.08 19.50 7.44
C GLY A 43 -1.06 19.82 6.46
N ALA A 44 -2.25 19.26 6.68
CA ALA A 44 -3.44 19.59 5.91
C ALA A 44 -4.05 20.93 6.35
N ASN A 45 -4.09 21.93 5.46
CA ASN A 45 -4.68 23.24 5.76
C ASN A 45 -6.22 23.22 5.92
N VAL A 46 -6.89 22.20 5.38
CA VAL A 46 -8.36 22.09 5.35
C VAL A 46 -8.81 20.66 5.65
N THR A 47 -10.02 20.51 6.16
CA THR A 47 -10.65 19.23 6.47
C THR A 47 -11.30 18.64 5.21
N ILE A 48 -10.95 17.40 4.88
CA ILE A 48 -11.31 16.73 3.63
C ILE A 48 -12.06 15.43 3.93
N LEU A 49 -13.15 15.18 3.21
CA LEU A 49 -13.86 13.90 3.15
C LEU A 49 -13.62 13.25 1.78
N ASN A 50 -13.30 11.96 1.76
CA ASN A 50 -13.14 11.19 0.53
C ASN A 50 -14.45 11.19 -0.27
N ASP A 51 -14.37 11.39 -1.58
CA ASP A 51 -15.56 11.54 -2.41
C ASP A 51 -16.40 10.25 -2.53
N LYS A 52 -15.76 9.09 -2.39
CA LYS A 52 -16.42 7.78 -2.25
C LYS A 52 -17.32 7.73 -1.01
N ILE A 53 -16.86 8.28 0.12
CA ILE A 53 -17.63 8.36 1.35
C ILE A 53 -18.79 9.35 1.19
N TYR A 54 -18.53 10.52 0.58
CA TYR A 54 -19.58 11.49 0.27
C TYR A 54 -20.69 10.89 -0.62
N ASP A 55 -20.35 10.09 -1.64
CA ASP A 55 -21.35 9.42 -2.49
C ASP A 55 -22.12 8.32 -1.75
N SER A 56 -21.51 7.68 -0.74
CA SER A 56 -22.16 6.69 0.13
C SER A 56 -23.17 7.28 1.13
N LEU A 57 -23.14 8.60 1.35
CA LEU A 57 -24.12 9.27 2.21
C LEU A 57 -25.55 9.04 1.66
N SER A 58 -26.52 8.81 2.55
CA SER A 58 -27.92 8.73 2.16
C SER A 58 -28.40 10.07 1.57
N ASP A 59 -29.33 10.02 0.62
CA ASP A 59 -29.68 11.23 -0.15
C ASP A 59 -30.31 12.34 0.71
N GLY A 60 -30.98 12.00 1.81
CA GLY A 60 -31.47 12.98 2.80
C GLY A 60 -30.35 13.63 3.64
N ASN A 61 -29.15 13.04 3.64
CA ASN A 61 -27.98 13.50 4.39
C ASN A 61 -26.91 14.14 3.47
N LYS A 62 -27.01 14.01 2.14
CA LYS A 62 -26.11 14.69 1.18
C LYS A 62 -26.32 16.21 1.21
N VAL A 63 -25.24 16.94 1.46
CA VAL A 63 -25.24 18.41 1.42
C VAL A 63 -24.90 18.92 0.03
N VAL A 64 -25.54 20.01 -0.42
CA VAL A 64 -25.18 20.63 -1.70
C VAL A 64 -23.75 21.17 -1.63
N LEU A 65 -22.87 20.65 -2.50
CA LEU A 65 -21.50 21.13 -2.60
C LEU A 65 -21.44 22.44 -3.39
N ARG A 66 -20.86 23.49 -2.79
CA ARG A 66 -20.51 24.71 -3.52
C ARG A 66 -19.21 24.50 -4.30
N PRO A 67 -19.10 25.02 -5.53
CA PRO A 67 -17.87 24.93 -6.30
C PRO A 67 -16.73 25.71 -5.63
N THR A 68 -15.50 25.29 -5.89
CA THR A 68 -14.28 25.99 -5.48
C THR A 68 -13.33 26.07 -6.67
N HIS A 69 -12.65 27.21 -6.81
CA HIS A 69 -11.66 27.45 -7.86
C HIS A 69 -10.22 27.37 -7.32
N THR A 70 -10.06 26.80 -6.13
CA THR A 70 -8.76 26.65 -5.45
C THR A 70 -8.01 25.44 -5.99
N ASN A 71 -6.88 25.67 -6.65
CA ASN A 71 -5.95 24.61 -7.05
C ASN A 71 -5.23 24.04 -5.82
N MET A 72 -5.79 23.00 -5.22
CA MET A 72 -5.16 22.27 -4.13
C MET A 72 -4.09 21.30 -4.63
N LYS A 73 -3.10 21.05 -3.78
CA LYS A 73 -2.04 20.05 -3.99
C LYS A 73 -1.87 19.17 -2.76
N LEU A 74 -1.50 17.92 -2.98
CA LEU A 74 -1.03 17.02 -1.94
C LEU A 74 0.41 17.37 -1.52
N ALA A 75 0.90 16.75 -0.44
CA ALA A 75 2.26 16.95 0.06
C ALA A 75 3.35 16.56 -0.95
N ASP A 76 3.07 15.62 -1.87
CA ASP A 76 3.96 15.24 -2.97
C ASP A 76 3.90 16.19 -4.18
N GLY A 77 3.09 17.25 -4.10
CA GLY A 77 2.91 18.26 -5.13
C GLY A 77 1.91 17.93 -6.24
N LYS A 78 1.31 16.73 -6.25
CA LYS A 78 0.25 16.37 -7.22
C LYS A 78 -0.99 17.23 -7.02
N PRO A 79 -1.73 17.57 -8.11
CA PRO A 79 -3.00 18.27 -8.00
C PRO A 79 -4.07 17.38 -7.33
N LEU A 80 -4.80 17.93 -6.37
CA LEU A 80 -5.93 17.24 -5.74
C LEU A 80 -7.23 17.53 -6.49
N LYS A 81 -7.97 16.49 -6.87
CA LYS A 81 -9.25 16.60 -7.59
C LYS A 81 -10.39 16.86 -6.60
N VAL A 82 -10.69 18.13 -6.37
CA VAL A 82 -11.77 18.59 -5.49
C VAL A 82 -13.10 18.66 -6.25
N ARG A 83 -14.18 18.13 -5.67
CA ARG A 83 -15.56 18.22 -6.19
C ARG A 83 -16.28 19.47 -5.70
N GLY A 84 -15.99 19.93 -4.49
CA GLY A 84 -16.56 21.14 -3.91
C GLY A 84 -16.42 21.17 -2.39
N ILE A 85 -17.09 22.12 -1.75
CA ILE A 85 -17.10 22.29 -0.29
C ILE A 85 -18.56 22.15 0.19
N GLY A 86 -18.79 21.30 1.19
CA GLY A 86 -20.09 21.09 1.81
C GLY A 86 -20.07 21.52 3.27
N LYS A 87 -21.09 22.24 3.72
CA LYS A 87 -21.24 22.58 5.15
C LYS A 87 -21.94 21.42 5.86
N MET A 88 -21.18 20.58 6.55
CA MET A 88 -21.61 19.28 7.09
C MET A 88 -21.66 19.29 8.62
N ASN A 89 -22.55 18.49 9.20
CA ASN A 89 -22.48 18.11 10.60
C ASN A 89 -21.39 17.05 10.79
N VAL A 90 -20.47 17.34 11.70
CA VAL A 90 -19.32 16.52 12.08
C VAL A 90 -19.45 16.17 13.56
N GLU A 91 -19.45 14.88 13.85
CA GLU A 91 -19.47 14.33 15.21
C GLU A 91 -18.10 13.70 15.50
N ILE A 92 -17.38 14.21 16.49
CA ILE A 92 -16.09 13.68 16.94
C ILE A 92 -16.15 13.58 18.46
N GLY A 93 -16.04 12.36 19.00
CA GLY A 93 -16.40 12.08 20.39
C GLY A 93 -17.89 12.32 20.64
N ARG A 94 -18.23 13.12 21.65
CA ARG A 94 -19.58 13.67 21.91
C ARG A 94 -19.77 15.06 21.31
N THR A 95 -18.74 15.64 20.70
CA THR A 95 -18.82 16.97 20.09
C THR A 95 -19.47 16.86 18.71
N LEU A 96 -20.73 17.33 18.61
CA LEU A 96 -21.43 17.56 17.35
C LEU A 96 -21.34 19.04 16.98
N LEU A 97 -20.82 19.34 15.79
CA LEU A 97 -20.66 20.71 15.28
C LEU A 97 -20.88 20.76 13.75
N THR A 98 -21.02 21.95 13.19
CA THR A 98 -21.11 22.14 11.74
C THR A 98 -19.81 22.75 11.19
N HIS A 99 -19.16 22.09 10.25
CA HIS A 99 -17.87 22.50 9.64
C HIS A 99 -17.97 22.64 8.12
N ASP A 100 -17.08 23.44 7.53
CA ASP A 100 -16.90 23.48 6.07
C ASP A 100 -15.94 22.36 5.64
N VAL A 101 -16.48 21.32 5.01
CA VAL A 101 -15.74 20.10 4.64
C VAL A 101 -15.52 20.07 3.13
N TRP A 102 -14.27 19.89 2.71
CA TRP A 102 -13.91 19.74 1.30
C TRP A 102 -14.18 18.29 0.87
N VAL A 103 -14.78 18.08 -0.28
CA VAL A 103 -14.98 16.74 -0.86
C VAL A 103 -14.02 16.56 -2.01
N ALA A 104 -13.14 15.56 -1.93
CA ALA A 104 -12.09 15.33 -2.92
C ALA A 104 -11.73 13.84 -3.08
N ASP A 105 -11.19 13.53 -4.25
CA ASP A 105 -10.61 12.22 -4.60
C ASP A 105 -9.25 12.10 -3.90
N ILE A 106 -9.22 11.42 -2.74
CA ILE A 106 -8.02 11.13 -1.94
C ILE A 106 -7.78 9.61 -1.87
N ASP A 107 -6.60 9.20 -1.41
CA ASP A 107 -6.16 7.80 -1.33
C ASP A 107 -7.23 6.88 -0.73
N GLU A 108 -7.37 5.68 -1.30
CA GLU A 108 -8.50 4.78 -1.01
C GLU A 108 -8.50 4.19 0.40
N ASP A 109 -7.36 4.23 1.09
CA ASP A 109 -7.20 3.82 2.49
C ASP A 109 -7.50 4.97 3.49
N ILE A 110 -7.92 6.16 3.01
CA ILE A 110 -8.22 7.34 3.85
C ILE A 110 -9.67 7.80 3.60
N ASP A 111 -10.56 7.57 4.58
CA ASP A 111 -11.95 8.06 4.54
C ASP A 111 -12.03 9.60 4.65
N CYS A 112 -11.19 10.17 5.52
CA CYS A 112 -11.25 11.58 5.91
C CYS A 112 -9.90 12.07 6.46
N ILE A 113 -9.60 13.35 6.25
CA ILE A 113 -8.49 14.07 6.85
C ILE A 113 -9.06 15.23 7.68
N VAL A 114 -8.80 15.23 8.99
CA VAL A 114 -9.07 16.37 9.88
C VAL A 114 -7.88 17.32 9.79
N GLY A 115 -8.12 18.48 9.19
CA GLY A 115 -7.12 19.51 8.93
C GLY A 115 -7.02 20.58 10.00
N PHE A 116 -6.03 21.46 9.83
CA PHE A 116 -5.70 22.54 10.75
C PHE A 116 -6.85 23.55 10.93
N ASP A 117 -7.73 23.71 9.94
CA ASP A 117 -8.95 24.52 10.01
C ASP A 117 -9.90 24.06 11.13
N PHE A 118 -10.23 22.75 11.15
CA PHE A 118 -11.08 22.15 12.17
C PHE A 118 -10.38 22.18 13.53
N MET A 119 -9.08 21.84 13.57
CA MET A 119 -8.32 21.85 14.82
C MET A 119 -8.32 23.22 15.49
N LYS A 120 -8.06 24.27 14.70
CA LYS A 120 -8.04 25.66 15.16
C LYS A 120 -9.42 26.16 15.58
N GLN A 121 -10.47 25.81 14.83
CA GLN A 121 -11.83 26.23 15.14
C GLN A 121 -12.38 25.58 16.42
N ASN A 122 -12.03 24.31 16.68
CA ASN A 122 -12.62 23.50 17.75
C ASN A 122 -11.68 23.28 18.95
N THR A 123 -10.70 24.18 19.11
CA THR A 123 -9.73 24.23 20.24
C THR A 123 -9.02 22.90 20.49
N CYS A 124 -8.64 22.22 19.41
CA CYS A 124 -8.08 20.87 19.51
C CYS A 124 -6.66 20.88 20.07
N CYS A 125 -6.33 19.85 20.86
CA CYS A 125 -4.99 19.58 21.35
C CYS A 125 -4.63 18.13 21.00
N ILE A 126 -3.45 17.90 20.41
CA ILE A 126 -2.97 16.57 20.04
C ILE A 126 -1.84 16.19 21.00
N ASP A 127 -2.04 15.11 21.73
CA ASP A 127 -1.01 14.48 22.56
C ASP A 127 -0.53 13.21 21.86
N VAL A 128 0.56 13.35 21.10
CA VAL A 128 1.17 12.25 20.34
C VAL A 128 1.79 11.20 21.27
N ALA A 129 2.30 11.60 22.44
CA ALA A 129 2.95 10.66 23.37
C ALA A 129 1.94 9.70 24.00
N ASN A 130 0.72 10.18 24.30
CA ASN A 130 -0.36 9.38 24.85
C ASN A 130 -1.34 8.86 23.78
N ASN A 131 -1.13 9.19 22.50
CA ASN A 131 -2.03 8.88 21.38
C ASN A 131 -3.47 9.34 21.65
N THR A 132 -3.65 10.60 22.04
CA THR A 132 -4.99 11.17 22.24
C THR A 132 -5.14 12.53 21.57
N MET A 133 -6.38 12.85 21.20
CA MET A 133 -6.77 14.18 20.72
C MET A 133 -7.87 14.71 21.63
N THR A 134 -7.68 15.90 22.16
CA THR A 134 -8.73 16.64 22.86
C THR A 134 -9.47 17.52 21.86
N VAL A 135 -10.80 17.48 21.86
CA VAL A 135 -11.68 18.36 21.06
C VAL A 135 -12.67 19.01 22.01
N ASN A 136 -12.75 20.34 22.05
CA ASN A 136 -13.66 21.09 22.94
C ASN A 136 -13.66 20.60 24.42
N LYS A 137 -12.48 20.24 24.95
CA LYS A 137 -12.21 19.68 26.30
C LYS A 137 -12.58 18.20 26.52
N GLU A 138 -13.11 17.49 25.52
CA GLU A 138 -13.25 16.03 25.58
C GLU A 138 -12.01 15.36 25.01
N GLN A 139 -11.40 14.44 25.78
CA GLN A 139 -10.28 13.61 25.31
C GLN A 139 -10.80 12.39 24.55
N ILE A 140 -10.23 12.13 23.38
CA ILE A 140 -10.56 11.04 22.47
C ILE A 140 -9.29 10.21 22.26
N SER A 141 -9.41 8.89 22.37
CA SER A 141 -8.31 7.98 22.06
C SER A 141 -8.08 7.92 20.56
N CYS A 142 -6.84 8.11 20.11
CA CYS A 142 -6.45 7.93 18.73
C CYS A 142 -6.03 6.48 18.50
N ALA A 143 -6.52 5.87 17.43
CA ALA A 143 -5.90 4.69 16.88
C ALA A 143 -4.57 5.11 16.23
N VAL A 144 -3.46 4.58 16.72
CA VAL A 144 -2.18 4.66 16.01
C VAL A 144 -2.24 3.64 14.88
N VAL A 145 -2.51 4.10 13.66
CA VAL A 145 -2.21 3.29 12.49
C VAL A 145 -0.74 3.52 12.18
N ASN A 146 0.11 2.70 12.81
CA ASN A 146 1.45 2.49 12.29
C ASN A 146 1.31 2.07 10.82
N THR A 147 2.11 2.63 9.91
CA THR A 147 2.24 2.09 8.54
C THR A 147 2.96 0.73 8.51
N GLN A 148 3.06 0.04 9.65
CA GLN A 148 3.10 -1.42 9.75
C GLN A 148 2.00 -2.12 8.90
N GLY A 149 0.94 -1.42 8.50
CA GLY A 149 0.00 -1.85 7.44
C GLY A 149 0.65 -2.03 6.06
N VAL A 150 1.67 -1.23 5.71
CA VAL A 150 2.58 -1.51 4.60
C VAL A 150 3.59 -2.56 5.06
N ARG A 151 3.10 -3.79 5.18
CA ARG A 151 3.90 -5.01 5.34
C ARG A 151 4.64 -5.32 4.03
N CYS A 152 5.52 -4.41 3.59
CA CYS A 152 6.36 -4.62 2.43
C CYS A 152 7.75 -5.10 2.85
N CYS A 153 8.26 -6.07 2.10
CA CYS A 153 9.69 -6.28 1.98
C CYS A 153 10.14 -5.66 0.65
N ARG A 154 11.39 -5.22 0.55
CA ARG A 154 11.98 -4.79 -0.72
C ARG A 154 12.85 -5.91 -1.27
N VAL A 155 12.67 -6.21 -2.54
CA VAL A 155 13.50 -7.16 -3.28
C VAL A 155 14.32 -6.37 -4.29
N ALA A 156 15.63 -6.57 -4.26
CA ALA A 156 16.54 -6.03 -5.25
C ALA A 156 17.09 -7.14 -6.17
N VAL A 157 17.33 -6.88 -7.46
CA VAL A 157 17.99 -7.87 -8.32
C VAL A 157 19.38 -8.22 -7.79
N SER A 158 19.64 -9.53 -7.60
CA SER A 158 20.84 -10.04 -6.91
C SER A 158 22.07 -10.23 -7.80
N GLU A 159 21.91 -10.23 -9.12
CA GLU A 159 23.00 -10.31 -10.10
C GLU A 159 22.65 -9.57 -11.40
N THR A 160 23.66 -9.10 -12.13
CA THR A 160 23.43 -8.35 -13.38
C THR A 160 22.97 -9.29 -14.51
N ALA A 161 21.76 -9.08 -15.03
CA ALA A 161 21.16 -9.88 -16.09
C ALA A 161 20.99 -9.07 -17.40
N VAL A 162 20.92 -9.76 -18.54
CA VAL A 162 20.55 -9.17 -19.83
C VAL A 162 19.34 -9.93 -20.34
N ILE A 163 18.20 -9.24 -20.46
CA ILE A 163 16.93 -9.83 -20.89
C ILE A 163 16.80 -9.61 -22.40
N PRO A 164 16.79 -10.65 -23.25
CA PRO A 164 16.68 -10.48 -24.71
C PRO A 164 15.32 -9.91 -25.16
N PRO A 165 15.21 -9.38 -26.39
CA PRO A 165 13.94 -8.91 -26.94
C PRO A 165 12.86 -10.00 -26.95
N GLY A 166 11.63 -9.66 -26.55
CA GLY A 166 10.48 -10.58 -26.57
C GLY A 166 10.56 -11.76 -25.59
N VAL A 167 11.55 -11.80 -24.69
CA VAL A 167 11.77 -12.93 -23.77
C VAL A 167 11.19 -12.66 -22.39
N GLU A 168 10.48 -13.66 -21.87
CA GLU A 168 10.19 -13.79 -20.44
C GLU A 168 11.31 -14.61 -19.77
N GLN A 169 11.84 -14.10 -18.66
CA GLN A 169 12.98 -14.66 -17.95
C GLN A 169 12.78 -14.53 -16.43
N ILE A 170 13.20 -15.56 -15.68
CA ILE A 170 13.29 -15.47 -14.21
C ILE A 170 14.73 -15.05 -13.87
N ILE A 171 14.86 -14.01 -13.06
CA ILE A 171 16.14 -13.53 -12.50
C ILE A 171 16.07 -13.59 -10.96
N PRO A 172 17.18 -13.91 -10.27
CA PRO A 172 17.17 -14.01 -8.81
C PRO A 172 17.14 -12.61 -8.18
N GLY A 173 16.14 -12.36 -7.36
CA GLY A 173 16.05 -11.21 -6.46
C GLY A 173 16.57 -11.56 -5.07
N LYS A 174 17.27 -10.65 -4.42
CA LYS A 174 17.66 -10.71 -3.02
C LYS A 174 16.71 -9.83 -2.20
N VAL A 175 16.21 -10.35 -1.07
CA VAL A 175 15.47 -9.52 -0.12
C VAL A 175 16.46 -8.58 0.57
N ILE A 176 16.28 -7.27 0.39
CA ILE A 176 17.17 -6.23 0.93
C ILE A 176 16.66 -5.60 2.22
N ASP A 177 15.34 -5.66 2.43
CA ASP A 177 14.65 -5.25 3.65
C ASP A 177 13.42 -6.16 3.78
N ILE A 178 13.23 -6.82 4.94
CA ILE A 178 12.08 -7.70 5.19
C ILE A 178 10.87 -6.90 5.69
N GLY A 179 11.08 -5.71 6.27
CA GLY A 179 10.04 -4.91 6.89
C GLY A 179 9.16 -5.72 7.85
N ASN A 180 7.85 -5.57 7.70
CA ASN A 180 6.85 -6.38 8.42
C ASN A 180 6.15 -7.40 7.50
N ALA A 181 6.78 -7.80 6.39
CA ALA A 181 6.18 -8.72 5.43
C ALA A 181 5.87 -10.10 6.08
N PRO A 182 4.67 -10.68 5.85
CA PRO A 182 4.40 -12.06 6.23
C PRO A 182 5.22 -12.99 5.33
N GLU A 183 5.51 -14.20 5.84
CA GLU A 183 6.32 -15.20 5.15
C GLU A 183 5.87 -15.43 3.69
N CYS A 184 4.56 -15.45 3.43
CA CYS A 184 4.03 -15.50 2.07
C CYS A 184 3.60 -14.09 1.62
N SER A 185 4.30 -13.51 0.63
CA SER A 185 4.04 -12.16 0.10
C SER A 185 4.02 -12.16 -1.42
N MET A 186 3.43 -11.14 -2.06
CA MET A 186 3.43 -11.00 -3.52
C MET A 186 4.38 -9.90 -3.97
N LEU A 187 5.31 -10.22 -4.86
CA LEU A 187 6.11 -9.25 -5.59
C LEU A 187 5.21 -8.41 -6.50
N VAL A 188 5.26 -7.09 -6.37
CA VAL A 188 4.49 -6.14 -7.17
C VAL A 188 5.45 -5.10 -7.78
N PRO A 189 5.49 -4.91 -9.11
CA PRO A 189 6.23 -3.79 -9.67
C PRO A 189 5.60 -2.45 -9.26
N SER A 190 6.44 -1.46 -8.97
CA SER A 190 5.99 -0.06 -8.96
C SER A 190 5.84 0.46 -10.39
N ASP A 191 4.95 1.42 -10.62
CA ASP A 191 4.78 1.99 -11.97
C ASP A 191 6.09 2.64 -12.47
N LYS A 192 6.81 3.30 -11.56
CA LYS A 192 8.17 3.84 -11.76
C LYS A 192 9.18 2.80 -12.24
N PHE A 193 9.00 1.53 -11.87
CA PHE A 193 9.87 0.46 -12.36
C PHE A 193 9.68 0.26 -13.86
N VAL A 194 8.42 0.12 -14.30
CA VAL A 194 8.07 -0.15 -15.70
C VAL A 194 8.52 1.00 -16.59
N GLU A 195 8.23 2.24 -16.18
CA GLU A 195 8.64 3.48 -16.86
C GLU A 195 10.16 3.62 -17.03
N LYS A 196 10.94 3.21 -16.03
CA LYS A 196 12.40 3.41 -16.01
C LYS A 196 13.15 2.31 -16.76
N HIS A 197 12.67 1.06 -16.68
CA HIS A 197 13.41 -0.10 -17.16
C HIS A 197 12.84 -0.70 -18.45
N GLN A 198 11.65 -0.28 -18.91
CA GLN A 198 10.97 -0.83 -20.09
C GLN A 198 10.77 -2.35 -20.04
N LEU A 199 10.71 -2.90 -18.82
CA LEU A 199 10.42 -4.30 -18.53
C LEU A 199 9.07 -4.39 -17.83
N LEU A 200 8.33 -5.46 -18.11
CA LEU A 200 7.13 -5.84 -17.38
C LEU A 200 7.51 -6.88 -16.33
N LEU A 201 6.97 -6.78 -15.11
CA LEU A 201 7.13 -7.82 -14.09
C LEU A 201 5.81 -8.52 -13.86
N SER A 202 5.87 -9.84 -13.85
CA SER A 202 4.77 -10.68 -13.39
C SER A 202 4.60 -10.53 -11.88
N LYS A 203 3.35 -10.41 -11.43
CA LYS A 203 3.02 -10.47 -10.01
C LYS A 203 3.16 -11.92 -9.53
N THR A 204 4.14 -12.15 -8.67
CA THR A 204 4.59 -13.49 -8.25
C THR A 204 4.52 -13.62 -6.75
N VAL A 205 3.92 -14.69 -6.24
CA VAL A 205 3.90 -14.98 -4.80
C VAL A 205 5.23 -15.65 -4.43
N VAL A 206 5.87 -15.15 -3.37
CA VAL A 206 7.21 -15.52 -2.93
C VAL A 206 7.24 -15.75 -1.42
N ASN A 207 8.17 -16.58 -0.95
CA ASN A 207 8.50 -16.63 0.47
C ASN A 207 9.43 -15.44 0.80
N SER A 208 8.95 -14.45 1.56
CA SER A 208 9.68 -13.23 1.92
C SER A 208 10.79 -13.46 2.97
N SER A 209 10.69 -14.55 3.74
CA SER A 209 11.72 -15.00 4.68
C SER A 209 12.91 -15.67 3.97
N SER A 210 12.76 -16.06 2.69
CA SER A 210 13.86 -16.53 1.85
C SER A 210 14.75 -15.36 1.42
N ASN A 211 16.06 -15.47 1.69
CA ASN A 211 17.07 -14.49 1.28
C ASN A 211 17.11 -14.24 -0.24
N VAL A 212 16.72 -15.25 -1.05
CA VAL A 212 16.62 -15.16 -2.52
C VAL A 212 15.22 -15.59 -2.97
N VAL A 213 14.61 -14.79 -3.85
CA VAL A 213 13.26 -14.98 -4.40
C VAL A 213 13.26 -14.79 -5.93
N PRO A 214 12.36 -15.45 -6.68
CA PRO A 214 12.30 -15.30 -8.13
C PRO A 214 11.63 -13.98 -8.54
N ILE A 215 12.28 -13.21 -9.42
CA ILE A 215 11.68 -12.07 -10.12
C ILE A 215 11.43 -12.51 -11.57
N GLN A 216 10.17 -12.55 -11.99
CA GLN A 216 9.80 -12.94 -13.36
C GLN A 216 9.59 -11.67 -14.20
N VAL A 217 10.47 -11.46 -15.18
CA VAL A 217 10.52 -10.26 -16.04
C VAL A 217 10.21 -10.62 -17.49
N LEU A 218 9.43 -9.79 -18.17
CA LEU A 218 9.17 -9.87 -19.61
C LEU A 218 9.73 -8.61 -20.27
N ASN A 219 10.63 -8.79 -21.23
CA ASN A 219 11.08 -7.73 -22.11
C ASN A 219 10.17 -7.65 -23.34
N ALA A 220 9.19 -6.75 -23.30
CA ALA A 220 8.28 -6.49 -24.41
C ALA A 220 8.87 -5.57 -25.51
N THR A 221 10.16 -5.23 -25.44
CA THR A 221 10.82 -4.33 -26.40
C THR A 221 11.55 -5.09 -27.52
N ASP A 222 12.01 -4.34 -28.54
CA ASP A 222 12.80 -4.82 -29.67
C ASP A 222 14.31 -4.97 -29.35
N LYS A 223 14.75 -4.63 -28.13
CA LYS A 223 16.17 -4.53 -27.75
C LYS A 223 16.46 -5.27 -26.45
N SER A 224 17.67 -5.82 -26.32
CA SER A 224 18.11 -6.42 -25.07
C SER A 224 18.18 -5.37 -23.96
N VAL A 225 17.47 -5.58 -22.86
CA VAL A 225 17.52 -4.69 -21.69
C VAL A 225 18.52 -5.25 -20.68
N LYS A 226 19.51 -4.44 -20.29
CA LYS A 226 20.45 -4.80 -19.24
C LYS A 226 19.94 -4.33 -17.88
N VAL A 227 19.80 -5.29 -16.98
CA VAL A 227 19.41 -5.13 -15.58
C VAL A 227 20.66 -5.25 -14.73
N TYR A 228 21.00 -4.21 -13.97
CA TYR A 228 22.16 -4.26 -13.08
C TYR A 228 21.77 -4.75 -11.68
N GLU A 229 22.71 -5.43 -11.02
CA GLU A 229 22.64 -5.76 -9.60
C GLU A 229 22.21 -4.53 -8.78
N LYS A 230 21.32 -4.72 -7.80
CA LYS A 230 20.77 -3.68 -6.92
C LYS A 230 19.97 -2.55 -7.60
N THR A 231 19.78 -2.52 -8.92
CA THR A 231 19.13 -1.38 -9.61
C THR A 231 17.62 -1.48 -9.80
N ILE A 232 17.08 -2.70 -9.74
CA ILE A 232 15.65 -2.98 -9.69
C ILE A 232 15.30 -3.19 -8.23
N GLU A 233 14.62 -2.24 -7.61
CA GLU A 233 13.93 -2.42 -6.33
C GLU A 233 12.44 -2.54 -6.58
N THR A 234 11.86 -3.65 -6.15
CA THR A 234 10.42 -3.93 -6.28
C THR A 234 9.85 -4.21 -4.90
N PRO A 235 8.75 -3.53 -4.50
CA PRO A 235 8.06 -3.87 -3.28
C PRO A 235 7.41 -5.25 -3.40
N CYS A 236 7.46 -6.03 -2.32
CA CYS A 236 6.44 -7.03 -2.07
C CYS A 236 5.29 -6.39 -1.31
N GLU A 237 4.06 -6.81 -1.57
CA GLU A 237 2.90 -6.55 -0.74
C GLU A 237 2.55 -7.81 0.05
N ALA A 238 2.21 -7.65 1.33
CA ALA A 238 1.65 -8.72 2.14
C ALA A 238 0.33 -9.21 1.59
N ILE A 239 0.17 -10.53 1.52
CA ILE A 239 -1.04 -11.15 1.02
C ILE A 239 -1.47 -12.28 1.96
N ILE A 240 -2.75 -12.26 2.33
CA ILE A 240 -3.41 -13.34 3.05
C ILE A 240 -3.80 -14.40 2.03
N VAL A 241 -3.23 -15.59 2.14
CA VAL A 241 -3.58 -16.76 1.32
C VAL A 241 -4.73 -17.51 1.98
N LEU A 242 -5.87 -17.58 1.29
CA LEU A 242 -7.08 -18.26 1.72
C LEU A 242 -7.21 -19.63 1.04
N ASN A 243 -6.72 -20.66 1.74
CA ASN A 243 -6.83 -22.09 1.43
C ASN A 243 -6.17 -22.61 0.14
N GLU A 244 -5.55 -23.79 0.27
CA GLU A 244 -5.15 -24.65 -0.84
C GLU A 244 -6.35 -25.49 -1.30
N SER A 245 -7.01 -25.06 -2.37
CA SER A 245 -8.01 -25.88 -3.07
C SER A 245 -7.44 -26.31 -4.41
N ALA A 246 -7.18 -27.61 -4.55
CA ALA A 246 -6.89 -28.23 -5.84
C ALA A 246 -8.20 -28.33 -6.65
N CYS A 247 -8.55 -27.26 -7.36
CA CYS A 247 -9.69 -27.26 -8.27
C CYS A 247 -9.30 -27.95 -9.58
N SER A 248 -9.79 -29.17 -9.80
CA SER A 248 -9.90 -29.72 -11.14
C SER A 248 -10.84 -28.82 -11.96
N LEU A 249 -10.27 -27.96 -12.81
CA LEU A 249 -11.03 -27.07 -13.67
C LEU A 249 -11.79 -27.89 -14.71
N ASP A 250 -13.12 -27.90 -14.60
CA ASP A 250 -13.99 -28.42 -15.63
C ASP A 250 -14.00 -27.43 -16.81
N SER A 251 -13.89 -27.96 -18.04
CA SER A 251 -13.44 -27.17 -19.19
C SER A 251 -14.57 -26.37 -19.86
N SER A 252 -14.99 -25.26 -19.25
CA SER A 252 -15.77 -24.22 -19.94
C SER A 252 -14.86 -23.08 -20.39
N LYS A 253 -14.73 -22.89 -21.70
CA LYS A 253 -13.92 -21.82 -22.30
C LYS A 253 -14.63 -20.48 -22.11
N GLU A 254 -14.04 -19.56 -21.36
CA GLU A 254 -14.34 -18.14 -21.53
C GLU A 254 -13.63 -17.62 -22.79
N ASP A 255 -14.31 -16.78 -23.57
CA ASP A 255 -13.91 -16.45 -24.94
C ASP A 255 -12.62 -15.61 -25.01
N ILE A 256 -11.51 -16.28 -25.37
CA ILE A 256 -10.27 -15.61 -25.75
C ILE A 256 -10.40 -15.12 -27.21
N PRO A 257 -10.16 -13.83 -27.51
CA PRO A 257 -10.20 -13.32 -28.89
C PRO A 257 -9.26 -14.08 -29.82
N GLU A 258 -9.74 -14.48 -31.01
CA GLU A 258 -9.02 -15.40 -31.93
C GLU A 258 -7.58 -14.97 -32.26
N HIS A 259 -7.31 -13.66 -32.33
CA HIS A 259 -5.98 -13.13 -32.62
C HIS A 259 -4.93 -13.36 -31.52
N LEU A 260 -5.35 -13.70 -30.30
CA LEU A 260 -4.46 -14.12 -29.20
C LEU A 260 -4.26 -15.64 -29.15
N ILE A 261 -5.15 -16.42 -29.76
CA ILE A 261 -5.11 -17.90 -29.70
C ILE A 261 -3.87 -18.44 -30.42
N SER A 262 -3.46 -17.84 -31.55
CA SER A 262 -2.24 -18.25 -32.26
C SER A 262 -0.98 -18.08 -31.40
N SER A 263 -0.85 -16.94 -30.71
CA SER A 263 0.24 -16.62 -29.79
C SER A 263 0.27 -17.53 -28.55
N LEU A 264 -0.91 -17.85 -28.01
CA LEU A 264 -1.06 -18.70 -26.82
C LEU A 264 -0.92 -20.20 -27.11
N SER A 265 -1.10 -20.63 -28.36
CA SER A 265 -1.05 -22.06 -28.75
C SER A 265 0.29 -22.74 -28.48
N CYS A 266 1.41 -22.02 -28.50
CA CYS A 266 2.73 -22.55 -28.15
C CYS A 266 2.99 -22.63 -26.63
N LEU A 267 2.14 -22.02 -25.80
CA LEU A 267 2.31 -21.96 -24.34
C LEU A 267 1.47 -23.02 -23.59
N TYR A 268 0.49 -23.64 -24.26
CA TYR A 268 -0.44 -24.60 -23.67
C TYR A 268 -0.26 -26.01 -24.23
N THR A 269 0.80 -26.71 -23.82
CA THR A 269 0.89 -28.17 -23.94
C THR A 269 1.21 -28.84 -22.61
N ASN A 270 0.42 -29.87 -22.31
CA ASN A 270 0.53 -30.86 -21.21
C ASN A 270 -0.05 -30.48 -19.84
N ASN A 271 -1.23 -31.06 -19.58
CA ASN A 271 -1.83 -31.42 -18.29
C ASN A 271 -1.30 -30.72 -17.03
N PHE A 272 -2.08 -29.75 -16.53
CA PHE A 272 -1.91 -29.21 -15.18
C PHE A 272 -3.14 -29.50 -14.31
N SER A 273 -2.90 -30.19 -13.19
CA SER A 273 -3.72 -30.04 -12.00
C SER A 273 -3.38 -28.68 -11.36
N ASP A 274 -4.07 -27.64 -11.82
CA ASP A 274 -3.94 -26.28 -11.29
C ASP A 274 -4.44 -26.23 -9.82
N LEU A 275 -3.52 -26.10 -8.86
CA LEU A 275 -3.88 -25.50 -7.59
C LEU A 275 -4.22 -24.03 -7.83
N VAL A 276 -5.30 -23.56 -7.21
CA VAL A 276 -5.79 -22.20 -7.39
C VAL A 276 -5.89 -21.55 -6.02
N TYR A 277 -5.00 -20.58 -5.76
CA TYR A 277 -5.01 -19.82 -4.52
C TYR A 277 -6.02 -18.68 -4.62
N ARG A 278 -6.83 -18.56 -3.58
CA ARG A 278 -7.62 -17.36 -3.32
C ARG A 278 -6.80 -16.46 -2.39
N ILE A 279 -6.64 -15.19 -2.73
CA ILE A 279 -5.75 -14.27 -2.02
C ILE A 279 -6.42 -12.92 -1.76
N GLN A 280 -6.09 -12.25 -0.65
CA GLN A 280 -6.62 -10.92 -0.33
C GLN A 280 -5.58 -10.04 0.38
N LYS A 281 -5.67 -8.72 0.19
CA LYS A 281 -4.72 -7.74 0.75
C LYS A 281 -5.04 -7.42 2.21
N LEU A 282 -6.34 -7.34 2.53
CA LEU A 282 -6.90 -7.17 3.87
C LEU A 282 -8.02 -8.20 4.09
N GLU A 283 -8.35 -8.51 5.34
CA GLU A 283 -9.45 -9.43 5.68
C GLU A 283 -10.83 -8.97 5.18
N SER A 284 -11.01 -7.66 5.07
CA SER A 284 -12.21 -7.00 4.54
C SER A 284 -12.23 -6.88 3.00
N SER A 285 -11.12 -7.16 2.32
CA SER A 285 -10.98 -6.91 0.88
C SER A 285 -11.50 -8.08 0.04
N LYS A 286 -12.13 -7.80 -1.11
CA LYS A 286 -12.63 -8.86 -2.01
C LYS A 286 -11.46 -9.71 -2.52
N PRO A 287 -11.49 -11.04 -2.34
CA PRO A 287 -10.38 -11.90 -2.74
C PRO A 287 -10.22 -12.00 -4.27
N ARG A 288 -8.97 -12.15 -4.70
CA ARG A 288 -8.54 -12.41 -6.08
C ARG A 288 -8.03 -13.85 -6.21
N VAL A 289 -7.85 -14.32 -7.45
CA VAL A 289 -7.52 -15.70 -7.78
C VAL A 289 -6.17 -15.77 -8.50
N VAL A 290 -5.29 -16.71 -8.11
CA VAL A 290 -3.94 -16.89 -8.67
C VAL A 290 -3.61 -18.39 -8.83
N HIS A 291 -3.04 -18.78 -9.97
CA HIS A 291 -2.70 -20.17 -10.28
C HIS A 291 -1.32 -20.59 -9.74
N TYR A 292 -1.23 -21.81 -9.18
CA TYR A 292 -0.04 -22.40 -8.55
C TYR A 292 1.16 -22.55 -9.49
N ASN A 293 0.97 -22.62 -10.81
CA ASN A 293 2.11 -22.72 -11.73
C ASN A 293 3.00 -21.46 -11.76
N ARG A 294 2.63 -20.39 -11.05
CA ARG A 294 3.48 -19.23 -10.73
C ARG A 294 4.23 -19.34 -9.40
N LEU A 295 4.09 -20.46 -8.67
CA LEU A 295 4.66 -20.71 -7.34
C LEU A 295 5.72 -21.83 -7.31
N LYS A 296 5.98 -22.51 -8.43
CA LYS A 296 7.06 -23.50 -8.51
C LYS A 296 8.43 -22.80 -8.49
N THR A 297 9.02 -22.73 -7.31
CA THR A 297 10.46 -22.56 -7.13
C THR A 297 11.20 -23.61 -7.96
N VAL A 298 12.03 -23.14 -8.90
CA VAL A 298 13.02 -24.00 -9.56
C VAL A 298 13.94 -24.53 -8.48
N SER A 299 14.13 -25.86 -8.43
CA SER A 299 15.00 -26.49 -7.46
C SER A 299 16.46 -26.24 -7.82
N TRP A 300 17.03 -25.17 -7.25
CA TRP A 300 18.46 -24.92 -7.26
C TRP A 300 19.18 -26.06 -6.54
N ARG A 301 19.75 -26.99 -7.30
CA ARG A 301 20.80 -27.88 -6.78
C ARG A 301 22.09 -27.07 -6.73
N PHE A 302 22.67 -26.99 -5.53
CA PHE A 302 24.06 -26.60 -5.32
C PHE A 302 25.01 -27.66 -5.92
#